data_AF-A0A5A9N5L9-F1
#
_entry.id   AF-A0A5A9N5L9-F1
#
_cell.length_a   1.000
_cell.length_b   1.000
_cell.length_c   1.000
_cell.angle_alpha   90.00
_cell.angle_beta   90.00
_cell.angle_gamma   90.00
#
_symmetry.space_group_name_H-M   'P 1'
#
loop_
_entity.id
_entity.type
_entity.pdbx_description
1 polymer ?
#
loop_
_entity_poly.entity_id
_entity_poly.type
_entity_poly.pdbx_seq_one_letter_code
_entity_poly.pdbx_strand_id
1 'polypeptide(L)'
;MAHAFTKNRDCLLTLEDTLVGFMFDGLEWCSSNGSKETFTTGCPGLRECPNNTFGSFWSRASDNFAATACGNVSVMLNGSIDTPFNPGSIFASIEVKNFNPAIIESLTVLLVNKETDRTTCSHESLENLQSILSSGPLKSVNYKCRVVHQAKVKDCIDDQKTLCGNCW
;
A
#
# COMPACT_ATOMS: atom_id res chain seq x y z
N MET A 1 6.44 8.84 1.40
CA MET A 1 7.45 8.15 2.24
C MET A 1 7.89 6.84 1.59
N ALA A 2 6.95 5.96 1.21
CA ALA A 2 7.27 4.73 0.48
C ALA A 2 8.17 4.98 -0.76
N HIS A 3 7.79 5.89 -1.68
CA HIS A 3 8.63 6.23 -2.85
C HIS A 3 10.03 6.74 -2.47
N ALA A 4 10.14 7.56 -1.41
CA ALA A 4 11.45 8.05 -0.97
C ALA A 4 12.32 6.91 -0.43
N PHE A 5 11.69 5.92 0.20
CA PHE A 5 12.36 4.71 0.66
C PHE A 5 12.85 3.87 -0.50
N THR A 6 11.98 3.41 -1.39
CA THR A 6 12.37 2.51 -2.47
C THR A 6 13.30 3.16 -3.49
N LYS A 7 13.20 4.47 -3.72
CA LYS A 7 14.16 5.22 -4.55
C LYS A 7 15.59 5.19 -4.01
N ASN A 8 15.76 5.21 -2.68
CA ASN A 8 17.08 5.25 -2.05
C ASN A 8 17.55 3.88 -1.53
N ARG A 9 16.66 2.87 -1.54
CA ARG A 9 16.85 1.55 -0.92
C ARG A 9 16.38 0.44 -1.86
N ASP A 10 17.32 -0.40 -2.33
CA ASP A 10 17.05 -1.47 -3.32
C ASP A 10 16.42 -2.76 -2.73
N CYS A 11 15.84 -2.71 -1.54
CA CYS A 11 15.39 -3.90 -0.80
C CYS A 11 13.88 -4.10 -0.82
N LEU A 12 13.13 -3.10 -1.28
CA LEU A 12 11.68 -3.12 -1.42
C LEU A 12 11.32 -2.50 -2.75
N LEU A 13 10.15 -2.87 -3.25
CA LEU A 13 9.60 -2.37 -4.50
C LEU A 13 8.11 -2.09 -4.26
N THR A 14 7.63 -0.90 -4.63
CA THR A 14 6.20 -0.57 -4.63
C THR A 14 5.60 -0.75 -6.02
N LEU A 15 4.28 -0.65 -6.13
CA LEU A 15 3.60 -0.68 -7.42
C LEU A 15 4.15 0.41 -8.36
N GLU A 16 4.39 1.60 -7.82
CA GLU A 16 4.88 2.78 -8.52
C GLU A 16 6.36 2.66 -8.97
N ASP A 17 7.10 1.67 -8.47
CA ASP A 17 8.44 1.32 -8.97
C ASP A 17 8.39 0.34 -10.16
N THR A 18 7.21 -0.25 -10.46
CA THR A 18 7.01 -1.05 -11.68
C THR A 18 6.84 -0.16 -12.91
N LEU A 19 7.07 -0.68 -14.12
CA LEU A 19 6.92 0.11 -15.35
C LEU A 19 5.55 0.80 -15.46
N VAL A 20 4.47 0.04 -15.23
CA VAL A 20 3.10 0.56 -15.38
C VAL A 20 2.77 1.53 -14.25
N GLY A 21 3.17 1.25 -13.01
CA GLY A 21 2.94 2.17 -11.90
C GLY A 21 3.73 3.48 -12.07
N PHE A 22 5.02 3.38 -12.42
CA PHE A 22 5.90 4.53 -12.62
C PHE A 22 5.39 5.49 -13.70
N MET A 23 4.91 4.96 -14.83
CA MET A 23 4.41 5.78 -15.94
C MET A 23 3.21 6.64 -15.57
N PHE A 24 2.44 6.25 -14.55
CA PHE A 24 1.18 6.89 -14.17
C PHE A 24 1.18 7.45 -12.74
N ASP A 25 2.29 7.35 -12.01
CA ASP A 25 2.42 7.90 -10.66
C ASP A 25 2.19 9.42 -10.65
N GLY A 26 1.33 9.87 -9.74
CA GLY A 26 0.92 11.27 -9.62
C GLY A 26 0.08 11.83 -10.77
N LEU A 27 -0.30 11.03 -11.77
CA LEU A 27 -1.12 11.48 -12.89
C LEU A 27 -2.62 11.27 -12.62
N GLU A 28 -3.42 12.24 -13.08
CA GLU A 28 -4.87 12.14 -13.17
C GLU A 28 -5.28 12.36 -14.63
N TRP A 29 -6.12 11.48 -15.17
CA TRP A 29 -6.61 11.61 -16.53
C TRP A 29 -7.99 10.97 -16.71
N CYS A 30 -8.76 11.54 -17.63
CA CYS A 30 -10.07 11.06 -18.02
C CYS A 30 -10.43 11.56 -19.43
N SER A 31 -11.58 11.13 -19.93
CA SER A 31 -12.21 11.69 -21.13
C SER A 31 -13.67 12.01 -20.85
N SER A 32 -14.28 12.80 -21.72
CA SER A 32 -15.70 13.15 -21.63
C SER A 32 -16.52 12.39 -22.68
N ASN A 33 -17.80 12.13 -22.37
CA ASN A 33 -18.67 11.40 -23.27
C ASN A 33 -18.81 12.16 -24.61
N GLY A 34 -18.48 11.48 -25.71
CA GLY A 34 -18.50 12.04 -27.07
C GLY A 34 -17.24 12.81 -27.47
N SER A 35 -16.25 12.94 -26.59
CA SER A 35 -14.94 13.53 -26.91
C SER A 35 -13.89 12.45 -27.20
N LYS A 36 -12.88 12.81 -28.00
CA LYS A 36 -11.63 12.04 -28.16
C LYS A 36 -10.47 12.66 -27.38
N GLU A 37 -10.71 13.78 -26.71
CA GLU A 37 -9.69 14.48 -25.94
C GLU A 37 -9.44 13.79 -24.60
N THR A 38 -8.22 13.99 -24.09
CA THR A 38 -7.82 13.57 -22.75
C THR A 38 -7.72 14.81 -21.89
N PHE A 39 -8.40 14.79 -20.75
CA PHE A 39 -8.35 15.85 -19.75
C PHE A 39 -7.49 15.40 -18.57
N THR A 40 -6.70 16.32 -18.03
CA THR A 40 -5.88 16.11 -16.83
C THR A 40 -6.40 16.90 -15.63
N THR A 41 -7.58 17.50 -15.76
CA THR A 41 -8.24 18.31 -14.74
C THR A 41 -9.74 18.12 -14.85
N GLY A 42 -10.47 18.24 -13.74
CA GLY A 42 -11.93 18.09 -13.74
C GLY A 42 -12.39 16.65 -13.97
N CYS A 43 -11.52 15.69 -13.65
CA CYS A 43 -11.88 14.28 -13.68
C CYS A 43 -12.70 13.92 -12.44
N PRO A 44 -13.66 12.99 -12.56
CA PRO A 44 -14.51 12.61 -11.44
C PRO A 44 -13.68 11.91 -10.37
N GLY A 45 -13.91 12.24 -9.11
CA GLY A 45 -13.24 11.55 -7.99
C GLY A 45 -13.76 10.12 -7.77
N LEU A 46 -13.00 9.30 -7.05
CA LEU A 46 -13.38 7.91 -6.71
C LEU A 46 -14.73 7.79 -5.99
N ARG A 47 -15.09 8.81 -5.18
CA ARG A 47 -16.37 8.84 -4.45
C ARG A 47 -17.56 9.15 -5.36
N GLU A 48 -17.34 9.93 -6.41
CA GLU A 48 -18.39 10.37 -7.34
C GLU A 48 -18.64 9.30 -8.40
N CYS A 49 -17.56 8.69 -8.91
CA CYS A 49 -17.62 7.63 -9.90
C CYS A 49 -16.53 6.59 -9.61
N PRO A 50 -16.85 5.49 -8.91
CA PRO A 50 -15.86 4.46 -8.57
C PRO A 50 -15.19 3.82 -9.79
N ASN A 51 -15.93 3.71 -10.90
CA ASN A 51 -15.46 3.14 -12.17
C ASN A 51 -14.96 4.21 -13.15
N ASN A 52 -14.33 5.27 -12.64
CA ASN A 52 -13.62 6.25 -13.47
C ASN A 52 -12.31 5.67 -14.01
N THR A 53 -11.66 6.38 -14.94
CA THR A 53 -10.40 5.93 -15.56
C THR A 53 -9.29 5.72 -14.53
N PHE A 54 -9.08 6.68 -13.63
CA PHE A 54 -8.08 6.63 -12.57
C PHE A 54 -8.25 5.41 -11.65
N GLY A 55 -9.43 5.24 -11.09
CA GLY A 55 -9.79 4.16 -10.18
C GLY A 55 -9.76 2.81 -10.84
N SER A 56 -10.25 2.69 -12.08
CA SER A 56 -10.18 1.43 -12.85
C SER A 56 -8.74 1.03 -13.13
N PHE A 57 -7.89 2.00 -13.52
CA PHE A 57 -6.47 1.78 -13.76
C PHE A 57 -5.77 1.27 -12.51
N TRP A 58 -5.84 2.02 -11.40
CA TRP A 58 -5.15 1.65 -10.16
C TRP A 58 -5.71 0.38 -9.54
N SER A 59 -7.01 0.12 -9.68
CA SER A 59 -7.61 -1.14 -9.27
C SER A 59 -6.96 -2.32 -10.00
N ARG A 60 -6.83 -2.24 -11.33
CA ARG A 60 -6.23 -3.33 -12.11
C ARG A 60 -4.72 -3.44 -11.91
N ALA A 61 -4.01 -2.33 -11.76
CA ALA A 61 -2.58 -2.33 -11.47
C ALA A 61 -2.30 -3.01 -10.12
N SER A 62 -3.07 -2.65 -9.09
CA SER A 62 -2.94 -3.20 -7.73
C SER A 62 -3.34 -4.67 -7.64
N ASP A 63 -4.41 -5.06 -8.36
CA ASP A 63 -4.84 -6.45 -8.53
C ASP A 63 -3.70 -7.34 -9.06
N ASN A 64 -3.06 -6.94 -10.15
CA ASN A 64 -1.94 -7.68 -10.74
C ASN A 64 -0.69 -7.68 -9.84
N PHE A 65 -0.38 -6.55 -9.21
CA PHE A 65 0.78 -6.42 -8.32
C PHE A 65 0.64 -7.35 -7.11
N ALA A 66 -0.52 -7.35 -6.46
CA ALA A 66 -0.79 -8.20 -5.31
C ALA A 66 -0.84 -9.70 -5.68
N ALA A 67 -1.38 -10.05 -6.85
CA ALA A 67 -1.44 -11.44 -7.32
C ALA A 67 -0.06 -12.03 -7.62
N THR A 68 0.92 -11.18 -7.93
CA THR A 68 2.30 -11.59 -8.25
C THR A 68 3.27 -11.43 -7.06
N ALA A 69 2.83 -10.81 -5.97
CA ALA A 69 3.62 -10.69 -4.76
C ALA A 69 3.89 -12.06 -4.12
N CYS A 70 5.10 -12.26 -3.61
CA CYS A 70 5.54 -13.53 -3.03
C CYS A 70 6.53 -13.32 -1.87
N GLY A 71 6.76 -14.38 -1.10
CA GLY A 71 7.66 -14.36 0.05
C GLY A 71 7.14 -13.46 1.17
N ASN A 72 8.01 -12.57 1.66
CA ASN A 72 7.71 -11.67 2.77
C ASN A 72 7.28 -10.30 2.24
N VAL A 73 5.98 -10.02 2.29
CA VAL A 73 5.41 -8.75 1.85
C VAL A 73 5.30 -7.77 3.02
N SER A 74 5.41 -6.48 2.73
CA SER A 74 5.29 -5.42 3.73
C SER A 74 4.33 -4.35 3.25
N VAL A 75 3.55 -3.77 4.18
CA VAL A 75 2.68 -2.61 3.92
C VAL A 75 3.04 -1.49 4.89
N MET A 76 3.21 -0.28 4.37
CA MET A 76 3.46 0.91 5.18
C MET A 76 2.14 1.65 5.38
N LEU A 77 1.63 1.67 6.62
CA LEU A 77 0.39 2.34 6.98
C LEU A 77 0.69 3.60 7.80
N ASN A 78 -0.09 4.65 7.59
CA ASN A 78 0.03 5.87 8.39
C ASN A 78 -0.68 5.65 9.73
N GLY A 79 0.08 5.61 10.83
CA GLY A 79 -0.47 5.53 12.19
C GLY A 79 -0.91 6.87 12.76
N SER A 80 -0.66 7.97 12.05
CA SER A 80 -1.01 9.34 12.47
C SER A 80 -2.43 9.76 12.04
N ILE A 81 -3.23 8.83 11.50
CA ILE A 81 -4.61 9.07 11.06
C ILE A 81 -5.58 8.19 11.83
N ASP A 82 -6.84 8.59 11.90
CA ASP A 82 -7.89 7.93 12.69
C ASP A 82 -8.12 6.46 12.28
N THR A 83 -7.89 6.12 11.01
CA THR A 83 -8.13 4.77 10.49
C THR A 83 -6.96 4.31 9.63
N PRO A 84 -5.87 3.79 10.23
CA PRO A 84 -4.69 3.34 9.49
C PRO A 84 -4.98 2.26 8.44
N PHE A 85 -5.94 1.37 8.71
CA PHE A 85 -6.45 0.39 7.76
C PHE A 85 -7.92 0.66 7.45
N ASN A 86 -8.21 1.13 6.24
CA ASN A 86 -9.58 1.38 5.79
C ASN A 86 -10.07 0.21 4.92
N PRO A 87 -11.16 -0.50 5.30
CA PRO A 87 -11.73 -1.59 4.51
C PRO A 87 -12.13 -1.22 3.07
N GLY A 88 -12.41 0.06 2.80
CA GLY A 88 -12.72 0.59 1.47
C GLY A 88 -11.50 1.06 0.67
N SER A 89 -10.27 0.95 1.20
CA SER A 89 -9.05 1.28 0.46
C SER A 89 -8.74 0.24 -0.63
N ILE A 90 -7.92 0.61 -1.62
CA ILE A 90 -7.41 -0.32 -2.64
C ILE A 90 -6.66 -1.48 -1.98
N PHE A 91 -5.79 -1.18 -1.00
CA PHE A 91 -5.07 -2.21 -0.24
C PHE A 91 -6.03 -3.26 0.36
N ALA A 92 -7.03 -2.82 1.11
CA ALA A 92 -7.96 -3.74 1.79
C ALA A 92 -8.92 -4.46 0.84
N SER A 93 -9.45 -3.74 -0.15
CA SER A 93 -10.54 -4.22 -0.99
C SER A 93 -10.08 -5.01 -2.22
N ILE A 94 -8.85 -4.80 -2.67
CA ILE A 94 -8.26 -5.39 -3.88
C ILE A 94 -6.98 -6.15 -3.54
N GLU A 95 -5.94 -5.49 -3.02
CA GLU A 95 -4.62 -6.11 -2.91
C GLU A 95 -4.62 -7.30 -1.94
N VAL A 96 -5.08 -7.09 -0.70
CA VAL A 96 -5.13 -8.15 0.32
C VAL A 96 -5.95 -9.35 -0.16
N LYS A 97 -7.03 -9.13 -0.90
CA LYS A 97 -7.89 -10.22 -1.39
C LYS A 97 -7.27 -11.01 -2.54
N ASN A 98 -6.32 -10.41 -3.26
CA ASN A 98 -5.65 -11.02 -4.41
C ASN A 98 -4.30 -11.65 -4.06
N PHE A 99 -3.89 -11.59 -2.81
CA PHE A 99 -2.75 -12.37 -2.33
C PHE A 99 -2.92 -13.86 -2.59
N ASN A 100 -1.87 -14.47 -3.13
CA ASN A 100 -1.82 -15.90 -3.34
C ASN A 100 -1.17 -16.59 -2.11
N PRO A 101 -1.96 -17.29 -1.27
CA PRO A 101 -1.46 -17.90 -0.03
C PRO A 101 -0.46 -19.03 -0.26
N ALA A 102 -0.33 -19.54 -1.49
CA ALA A 102 0.65 -20.58 -1.84
C ALA A 102 2.07 -20.01 -2.00
N ILE A 103 2.21 -18.71 -2.23
CA ILE A 103 3.51 -18.08 -2.51
C ILE A 103 3.84 -16.93 -1.55
N ILE A 104 2.89 -16.43 -0.77
CA ILE A 104 3.14 -15.47 0.31
C ILE A 104 3.39 -16.20 1.63
N GLU A 105 4.49 -15.85 2.28
CA GLU A 105 4.92 -16.40 3.57
C GLU A 105 4.47 -15.54 4.75
N SER A 106 4.61 -14.21 4.63
CA SER A 106 4.22 -13.28 5.69
C SER A 106 3.81 -11.90 5.17
N LEU A 107 2.90 -11.26 5.90
CA LEU A 107 2.56 -9.84 5.75
C LEU A 107 3.04 -9.09 6.99
N THR A 108 3.95 -8.14 6.79
CA THR A 108 4.42 -7.23 7.84
C THR A 108 3.80 -5.84 7.67
N VAL A 109 2.98 -5.42 8.63
CA VAL A 109 2.50 -4.05 8.74
C VAL A 109 3.57 -3.18 9.41
N LEU A 110 4.01 -2.15 8.71
CA LEU A 110 4.84 -1.07 9.23
C LEU A 110 3.94 0.12 9.53
N LEU A 111 3.49 0.25 10.78
CA LEU A 111 2.65 1.34 11.22
C LEU A 111 3.53 2.55 11.56
N VAL A 112 3.55 3.54 10.65
CA VAL A 112 4.42 4.71 10.76
C VAL A 112 3.74 5.82 11.54
N ASN A 113 4.28 6.09 12.73
CA ASN A 113 3.79 7.14 13.63
C ASN A 113 4.70 8.36 13.58
N LYS A 114 4.14 9.56 13.79
CA LYS A 114 4.96 10.66 14.29
C LYS A 114 5.40 10.37 15.72
N GLU A 115 6.40 11.08 16.19
CA GLU A 115 7.03 10.88 17.50
C GLU A 115 6.03 11.09 18.65
N THR A 116 5.00 11.91 18.44
CA THR A 116 3.94 12.19 19.42
C THR A 116 2.79 11.18 19.40
N ASP A 117 2.67 10.40 18.34
CA ASP A 117 1.48 9.56 18.11
C ASP A 117 1.59 8.26 18.89
N ARG A 118 0.45 7.83 19.45
CA ARG A 118 0.35 6.66 20.34
C ARG A 118 -0.36 5.48 19.70
N THR A 119 -0.65 5.54 18.41
CA THR A 119 -1.31 4.46 17.66
C THR A 119 -0.43 3.21 17.70
N THR A 120 -1.01 2.07 18.04
CA THR A 120 -0.29 0.80 18.17
C THR A 120 -0.83 -0.23 17.19
N CYS A 121 -0.14 -1.37 17.11
CA CYS A 121 -0.60 -2.54 16.35
C CYS A 121 -1.90 -3.16 16.89
N SER A 122 -2.38 -2.72 18.06
CA SER A 122 -3.67 -3.10 18.65
C SER A 122 -4.80 -2.14 18.28
N HIS A 123 -4.59 -1.23 17.33
CA HIS A 123 -5.64 -0.34 16.85
C HIS A 123 -6.77 -1.13 16.18
N GLU A 124 -8.03 -0.81 16.49
CA GLU A 124 -9.22 -1.55 16.02
C GLU A 124 -9.25 -1.77 14.50
N SER A 125 -8.80 -0.77 13.73
CA SER A 125 -8.76 -0.87 12.27
C SER A 125 -7.82 -1.99 11.79
N LEU A 126 -6.76 -2.32 12.53
CA LEU A 126 -5.84 -3.42 12.21
C LEU A 126 -6.41 -4.78 12.64
N GLU A 127 -7.34 -4.83 13.59
CA GLU A 127 -8.04 -6.08 13.94
C GLU A 127 -8.87 -6.59 12.75
N ASN A 128 -9.44 -5.69 11.94
CA ASN A 128 -10.13 -6.06 10.70
C ASN A 128 -9.19 -6.75 9.71
N LEU A 129 -7.96 -6.24 9.54
CA LEU A 129 -6.95 -6.89 8.70
C LEU A 129 -6.56 -8.25 9.24
N GLN A 130 -6.36 -8.37 10.56
CA GLN A 130 -6.06 -9.66 11.20
C GLN A 130 -7.19 -10.66 11.02
N SER A 131 -8.45 -10.22 11.08
CA SER A 131 -9.63 -11.06 10.82
C SER A 131 -9.64 -11.59 9.37
N ILE A 132 -9.33 -10.73 8.40
CA ILE A 132 -9.20 -11.14 6.98
C ILE A 132 -8.10 -12.18 6.79
N LEU A 133 -6.96 -12.05 7.48
CA LEU A 133 -5.84 -13.00 7.37
C LEU A 133 -6.10 -14.29 8.15
N SER A 134 -6.80 -14.21 9.29
CA SER A 134 -7.09 -15.35 10.15
C SER A 134 -8.25 -16.21 9.64
N SER A 135 -9.00 -15.70 8.65
CA SER A 135 -10.14 -16.38 8.03
C SER A 135 -9.88 -16.64 6.55
N GLY A 136 -10.50 -17.70 6.02
CA GLY A 136 -10.45 -17.99 4.59
C GLY A 136 -9.06 -18.41 4.06
N PRO A 137 -8.73 -18.10 2.79
CA PRO A 137 -7.59 -18.66 2.10
C PRO A 137 -6.23 -18.16 2.61
N LEU A 138 -6.19 -17.01 3.29
CA LEU A 138 -4.94 -16.38 3.76
C LEU A 138 -4.47 -16.87 5.14
N LYS A 139 -5.14 -17.86 5.73
CA LYS A 139 -4.82 -18.38 7.07
C LYS A 139 -3.38 -18.88 7.23
N SER A 140 -2.74 -19.31 6.13
CA SER A 140 -1.33 -19.72 6.13
C SER A 140 -0.34 -18.55 6.15
N VAL A 141 -0.79 -17.33 5.87
CA VAL A 141 0.07 -16.14 5.81
C VAL A 141 0.36 -15.65 7.23
N ASN A 142 1.65 -15.56 7.57
CA ASN A 142 2.05 -15.07 8.89
C ASN A 142 1.85 -13.56 8.99
N TYR A 143 1.02 -13.10 9.93
CA TYR A 143 0.85 -11.68 10.20
C TYR A 143 1.89 -11.15 11.20
N LYS A 144 2.50 -10.00 10.89
CA LYS A 144 3.37 -9.25 11.79
C LYS A 144 2.98 -7.79 11.75
N CYS A 145 3.12 -7.08 12.86
CA CYS A 145 2.97 -5.63 12.90
C CYS A 145 4.07 -5.00 13.74
N ARG A 146 4.63 -3.88 13.27
CA ARG A 146 5.64 -3.08 13.94
C ARG A 146 5.23 -1.62 13.91
N VAL A 147 5.30 -0.96 15.07
CA VAL A 147 5.22 0.50 15.15
C VAL A 147 6.60 1.05 14.83
N VAL A 148 6.68 1.99 13.88
CA VAL A 148 7.93 2.61 13.45
C VAL A 148 7.78 4.12 13.50
N HIS A 149 8.72 4.82 14.10
CA HIS A 149 8.68 6.28 14.12
C HIS A 149 9.14 6.87 12.78
N GLN A 150 8.50 7.96 12.37
CA GLN A 150 8.78 8.63 11.10
C GLN A 150 10.25 9.06 10.99
N ALA A 151 10.86 9.55 12.07
CA ALA A 151 12.30 9.87 12.10
C ALA A 151 13.17 8.65 11.76
N LYS A 152 12.90 7.48 12.35
CA LYS A 152 13.67 6.25 12.08
C LYS A 152 13.59 5.85 10.60
N VAL A 153 12.41 5.99 9.99
CA VAL A 153 12.26 5.70 8.55
C VAL A 153 13.11 6.68 7.73
N LYS A 154 13.09 7.98 8.05
CA LYS A 154 13.91 8.99 7.36
C LYS A 154 15.41 8.72 7.51
N ASP A 155 15.86 8.41 8.72
CA ASP A 155 17.27 8.09 8.97
C ASP A 155 17.73 6.88 8.14
N CYS A 156 16.87 5.84 8.02
CA CYS A 156 17.17 4.69 7.17
C CYS A 156 17.18 5.02 5.66
N ILE A 157 16.34 5.95 5.21
CA ILE A 157 16.35 6.43 3.81
C ILE A 157 17.72 7.05 3.49
N ASP A 158 18.29 7.78 4.44
CA ASP A 158 19.56 8.47 4.27
C ASP A 158 20.79 7.54 4.49
N ASP A 159 20.68 6.55 5.37
CA ASP A 159 21.77 5.59 5.67
C ASP A 159 21.67 4.28 4.89
N GLN A 160 22.20 4.27 3.67
CA GLN A 160 22.26 3.09 2.80
C GLN A 160 23.03 1.89 3.38
N LYS A 161 23.84 2.06 4.45
CA LYS A 161 24.59 0.96 5.05
C LYS A 161 23.75 0.10 5.98
N THR A 162 22.73 0.68 6.63
CA THR A 162 21.82 -0.07 7.49
C THR A 162 21.03 -1.07 6.67
N LEU A 163 21.05 -2.37 7.03
CA LEU A 163 20.21 -3.37 6.35
C LEU A 163 18.72 -3.02 6.53
N CYS A 164 17.91 -3.17 5.49
CA CYS A 164 16.51 -2.74 5.53
C CYS A 164 15.69 -3.39 6.65
N GLY A 165 15.96 -4.66 6.97
CA GLY A 165 15.30 -5.34 8.08
C GLY A 165 15.51 -4.68 9.45
N ASN A 166 16.52 -3.81 9.59
CA ASN A 166 16.82 -3.04 10.80
C ASN A 166 16.13 -1.66 10.81
N CYS A 167 15.51 -1.26 9.70
CA CYS A 167 14.84 0.03 9.60
C CYS A 167 13.49 0.08 10.34
N TRP A 168 12.96 -1.08 10.72
CA TRP A 168 11.72 -1.23 11.47
C TRP A 168 11.90 -2.07 12.73
#